data_AF-A0A2W5FMF8-F1
#
_entry.id   AF-A0A2W5FMF8-F1
#
_cell.length_a   1.000
_cell.length_b   1.000
_cell.length_c   1.000
_cell.angle_alpha   90.00
_cell.angle_beta   90.00
_cell.angle_gamma   90.00
#
_symmetry.space_group_name_H-M   'P 1'
#
loop_
_entity.id
_entity.type
_entity.pdbx_description
1 polymer ?
#
loop_
_entity_poly.entity_id
_entity_poly.type
_entity_poly.pdbx_seq_one_letter_code
_entity_poly.pdbx_strand_id
1 'polypeptide(L)' 'MELEAVKILAGAIALLPLMGIGIALGWIFSSYNEAVGRNPGAAPILDKRFMFMFAVTEALAIFALLIAFYLVFA' A
#
# COMPACT_ATOMS: atom_id res chain seq x y z
N MET A 1 17.62 16.01 21.95
CA MET A 1 17.70 14.62 22.44
C MET A 1 16.31 14.03 22.62
N GLU A 2 15.49 14.48 23.59
CA GLU A 2 14.15 13.91 23.81
C GLU A 2 13.18 14.12 22.63
N LEU A 3 13.06 15.35 22.13
CA LEU A 3 12.16 15.64 21.00
C LEU A 3 12.57 14.89 19.71
N GLU A 4 13.86 14.78 19.46
CA GLU A 4 14.40 14.07 18.30
C GLU A 4 14.12 12.57 18.37
N ALA A 5 14.29 11.96 19.56
CA ALA A 5 13.89 10.58 19.79
C ALA A 5 12.39 10.36 19.57
N VAL A 6 11.55 11.30 20.02
CA VAL A 6 10.09 11.25 19.80
C VAL A 6 9.74 11.36 18.32
N LYS A 7 10.40 12.24 17.55
CA LYS A 7 10.20 12.36 16.09
C LYS A 7 10.51 11.06 15.36
N ILE A 8 11.63 10.42 15.70
CA ILE A 8 12.02 9.13 15.10
C ILE A 8 11.00 8.03 15.44
N LEU A 9 10.57 7.95 16.71
CA LEU A 9 9.58 6.97 17.13
C LEU A 9 8.22 7.19 16.45
N ALA A 10 7.76 8.45 16.38
CA ALA A 10 6.52 8.82 15.70
C ALA A 10 6.57 8.48 14.20
N GLY A 11 7.72 8.73 13.55
CA GLY A 11 7.95 8.33 12.16
C GLY A 11 7.84 6.82 11.96
N ALA A 12 8.41 6.01 12.86
CA ALA A 12 8.28 4.55 12.80
C ALA A 12 6.83 4.08 12.99
N ILE A 13 6.09 4.67 13.93
CA ILE A 13 4.68 4.36 14.17
C ILE A 13 3.81 4.74 12.96
N ALA A 14 4.12 5.84 12.29
CA ALA A 14 3.40 6.29 11.09
C ALA A 14 3.48 5.30 9.92
N LEU A 15 4.44 4.36 9.92
CA LEU A 15 4.60 3.31 8.91
C LEU A 15 3.77 2.05 9.18
N LEU A 16 3.16 1.89 10.36
CA LEU A 16 2.32 0.71 10.68
C LEU A 16 1.21 0.40 9.65
N PRO A 17 0.54 1.39 9.04
CA PRO A 17 -0.46 1.14 7.99
C PRO A 17 0.07 0.36 6.78
N LEU A 18 1.38 0.39 6.50
CA LEU A 18 1.99 -0.36 5.40
C LEU A 18 1.76 -1.87 5.51
N MET A 19 1.60 -2.40 6.72
CA MET A 19 1.25 -3.81 6.92
C MET A 19 -0.13 -4.12 6.33
N GLY A 20 -1.13 -3.27 6.58
CA GLY A 20 -2.47 -3.43 6.04
C GLY A 20 -2.50 -3.29 4.52
N ILE A 21 -1.69 -2.38 3.98
CA ILE A 21 -1.55 -2.19 2.53
C ILE A 21 -0.90 -3.41 1.89
N GLY A 22 0.18 -3.95 2.46
CA GLY A 22 0.81 -5.17 1.97
C GLY A 22 -0.14 -6.37 1.92
N ILE A 23 -1.00 -6.53 2.94
CA ILE A 23 -2.04 -7.56 2.96
C ILE A 23 -3.08 -7.30 1.86
N ALA A 24 -3.58 -6.08 1.74
CA ALA A 24 -4.58 -5.71 0.73
C ALA A 24 -4.07 -5.95 -0.70
N LEU A 25 -2.81 -5.57 -0.97
CA LEU A 25 -2.17 -5.86 -2.25
C LEU A 25 -2.08 -7.37 -2.51
N GLY A 26 -1.62 -8.14 -1.52
CA GLY A 26 -1.60 -9.60 -1.62
C GLY A 26 -2.96 -10.18 -2.04
N TRP A 27 -4.06 -9.68 -1.48
CA TRP A 27 -5.42 -10.08 -1.84
C TRP A 27 -5.86 -9.61 -3.23
N ILE A 28 -5.51 -8.37 -3.62
CA ILE A 28 -5.85 -7.85 -4.95
C ILE A 28 -5.17 -8.70 -6.04
N PHE A 29 -3.88 -8.99 -5.88
CA PHE A 29 -3.13 -9.81 -6.83
C PHE A 29 -3.59 -11.27 -6.83
N SER A 30 -3.84 -11.87 -5.65
CA SER A 30 -4.31 -13.26 -5.60
C SER A 30 -5.67 -13.43 -6.25
N SER A 31 -6.60 -12.51 -5.98
CA SER A 31 -7.96 -12.52 -6.56
C SER A 31 -7.94 -12.33 -8.07
N TYR A 32 -7.08 -11.45 -8.58
CA TYR A 32 -6.88 -11.27 -10.02
C TYR A 32 -6.33 -12.54 -10.67
N ASN A 33 -5.27 -13.13 -10.11
CA ASN A 33 -4.66 -14.35 -10.63
C ASN A 33 -5.64 -15.53 -10.63
N GLU A 34 -6.46 -15.67 -9.58
CA GLU A 34 -7.48 -16.71 -9.52
C GLU A 34 -8.56 -16.51 -10.60
N ALA A 35 -9.04 -15.27 -10.77
CA ALA A 35 -10.06 -14.96 -11.79
C ALA A 35 -9.56 -15.23 -13.21
N VAL A 36 -8.35 -14.76 -13.54
CA VAL A 36 -7.73 -14.97 -14.85
C VAL A 36 -7.32 -16.43 -15.05
N GLY A 37 -6.84 -17.11 -14.02
CA GLY A 37 -6.51 -18.54 -14.08
C GLY A 37 -7.73 -19.42 -14.37
N ARG A 38 -8.90 -19.06 -13.83
CA ARG A 38 -10.18 -19.76 -14.10
C ARG A 38 -10.76 -19.42 -15.48
N ASN A 39 -10.61 -18.18 -15.93
CA ASN A 39 -11.07 -17.73 -17.24
C ASN A 39 -10.08 -16.73 -17.86
N PRO A 40 -9.13 -17.20 -18.69
CA PRO A 40 -8.16 -16.32 -19.33
C PRO A 40 -8.79 -15.23 -20.21
N GLY A 41 -9.99 -15.45 -20.75
CA GLY A 41 -10.74 -14.46 -21.53
C GLY A 41 -11.22 -13.26 -20.72
N ALA A 42 -11.19 -13.32 -19.37
CA ALA A 42 -11.55 -12.21 -18.51
C ALA A 42 -10.42 -11.16 -18.35
N ALA A 43 -9.16 -11.50 -18.67
CA ALA A 43 -8.02 -10.62 -18.44
C ALA A 43 -8.18 -9.21 -19.04
N PRO A 44 -8.59 -9.03 -20.32
CA PRO A 44 -8.73 -7.69 -20.91
C PRO A 44 -9.73 -6.78 -20.18
N ILE A 45 -10.71 -7.37 -19.49
CA ILE A 45 -11.73 -6.65 -18.72
C ILE A 45 -11.21 -6.32 -17.31
N LEU A 46 -10.39 -7.21 -16.74
CA LEU A 46 -9.90 -7.12 -15.36
C LEU A 46 -8.63 -6.28 -15.25
N ASP A 47 -7.72 -6.29 -16.23
CA ASP A 47 -6.41 -5.61 -16.17
C ASP A 47 -6.50 -4.16 -15.73
N LYS A 48 -7.40 -3.39 -16.36
CA LYS A 48 -7.58 -1.97 -16.07
C LYS A 48 -8.13 -1.75 -14.65
N ARG A 49 -9.07 -2.59 -14.22
CA ARG A 49 -9.69 -2.49 -12.90
C ARG A 49 -8.71 -2.90 -11.80
N PHE A 50 -8.00 -4.00 -12.02
CA PHE A 50 -6.94 -4.48 -11.16
C PHE A 50 -5.86 -3.42 -10.98
N MET A 51 -5.32 -2.86 -12.07
CA MET A 51 -4.28 -1.85 -12.01
C MET A 51 -4.75 -0.58 -11.29
N PHE A 52 -6.00 -0.14 -11.54
CA PHE A 52 -6.58 0.99 -10.84
C PHE A 52 -6.68 0.74 -9.32
N MET A 53 -7.19 -0.43 -8.92
CA MET A 53 -7.32 -0.78 -7.50
C MET A 53 -5.95 -0.91 -6.82
N PHE A 54 -4.99 -1.55 -7.48
CA PHE A 54 -3.59 -1.59 -7.05
C PHE A 54 -3.04 -0.17 -6.80
N ALA A 55 -3.18 0.72 -7.78
CA ALA A 55 -2.62 2.07 -7.70
C ALA A 55 -3.24 2.91 -6.58
N VAL A 56 -4.55 2.85 -6.38
CA VAL A 56 -5.20 3.60 -5.28
C VAL A 56 -4.86 3.02 -3.90
N THR A 57 -4.68 1.71 -3.79
CA THR A 57 -4.22 1.07 -2.55
C THR A 57 -2.77 1.45 -2.24
N GLU A 58 -1.89 1.46 -3.25
CA GLU A 58 -0.49 1.87 -3.08
C GLU A 58 -0.36 3.37 -2.75
N ALA A 59 -1.24 4.21 -3.28
CA ALA A 59 -1.24 5.64 -2.95
C ALA A 59 -1.39 5.89 -1.43
N LEU A 60 -2.13 5.02 -0.71
CA LEU A 60 -2.22 5.09 0.75
C LEU A 60 -0.88 4.78 1.44
N ALA A 61 -0.05 3.91 0.86
CA ALA A 61 1.31 3.64 1.36
C ALA A 61 2.19 4.87 1.25
N ILE A 62 2.12 5.55 0.10
CA ILE A 62 2.88 6.76 -0.16
C ILE A 62 2.49 7.86 0.84
N PHE A 63 1.22 7.99 1.20
CA PHE A 63 0.80 8.94 2.24
C PHE A 63 1.37 8.60 3.63
N ALA A 64 1.35 7.32 4.03
CA ALA A 64 1.94 6.90 5.30
C ALA A 64 3.46 7.20 5.33
N LEU A 65 4.16 6.93 4.23
CA LEU A 65 5.58 7.23 4.08
C LEU A 65 5.86 8.74 4.09
N LEU A 66 5.03 9.53 3.42
CA LEU A 66 5.15 10.99 3.41
C LEU A 66 5.00 11.57 4.82
N ILE A 67 4.03 11.09 5.60
CA ILE A 67 3.86 11.51 7.00
C ILE A 67 5.06 11.09 7.84
N ALA A 68 5.59 9.88 7.66
CA ALA A 68 6.80 9.44 8.36
C ALA A 68 8.00 10.36 8.07
N PHE A 69 8.24 10.71 6.79
CA PHE A 69 9.30 11.64 6.43
C PHE A 69 9.07 13.04 6.97
N TYR A 70 7.83 13.55 6.91
CA TYR A 70 7.49 14.83 7.49
C TYR A 70 7.79 14.86 9.00
N LEU A 71 7.39 13.83 9.75
CA LEU A 71 7.63 13.76 11.19
C LEU A 71 9.11 13.67 11.56
N VAL A 72 9.95 13.07 10.73
CA VAL A 72 11.38 12.91 11.01
C VAL A 72 12.17 14.16 10.60
N PHE A 73 11.90 14.72 9.42
CA PHE A 73 12.77 15.71 8.79
C PHE A 73 12.25 17.15 8.82
N ALA A 74 10.95 17.37 8.95
CA ALA A 74 10.39 18.71 9.18
C ALA A 74 10.35 19.01 10.67
#